data_AF-F3CD79-F1
#
_entry.id   AF-F3CD79-F1
#
_cell.length_a   1.000
_cell.length_b   1.000
_cell.length_c   1.000
_cell.angle_alpha   90.00
_cell.angle_beta   90.00
_cell.angle_gamma   90.00
#
_symmetry.space_group_name_H-M   'P 1'
#
loop_
_entity.id
_entity.type
_entity.pdbx_description
1 polymer ?
#
loop_
_entity_poly.entity_id
_entity_poly.type
_entity_poly.pdbx_seq_one_letter_code
_entity_poly.pdbx_strand_id
1 'polypeptide(L)'
;MFSVCPGSITFVAEVSKAVRAGLPVEGICWYPILDYPGWDDARYCPTGLLGYADGQGKRASFHPLQVALRESAGEFAALIRQKDEKSALGVNAF
;
A
#
# COMPACT_ATOMS: atom_id res chain seq x y z
N MET A 1 3.55 21.27 -0.96
CA MET A 1 2.50 20.62 -1.79
C MET A 1 2.87 19.15 -1.89
N PHE A 2 2.33 18.31 -1.00
CA PHE A 2 2.56 16.86 -1.04
C PHE A 2 1.76 16.30 -2.20
N SER A 3 2.40 16.29 -3.37
CA SER A 3 1.94 15.49 -4.50
C SER A 3 2.00 14.03 -4.04
N VAL A 4 0.88 13.32 -4.16
CA VAL A 4 0.91 11.85 -4.17
C VAL A 4 1.92 11.50 -5.27
N CYS A 5 3.11 11.01 -4.88
CA CYS A 5 4.14 10.69 -5.86
C CYS A 5 3.52 9.72 -6.88
N PRO A 6 3.56 10.01 -8.19
CA PRO A 6 2.97 9.13 -9.21
C PRO A 6 3.43 7.66 -9.09
N GLY A 7 4.62 7.43 -8.52
CA GLY A 7 5.21 6.11 -8.30
C GLY A 7 4.50 5.20 -7.28
N SER A 8 3.75 5.73 -6.30
CA SER A 8 3.10 4.87 -5.29
C SER A 8 1.89 4.10 -5.85
N ILE A 9 1.17 4.69 -6.79
CA ILE A 9 0.12 4.00 -7.57
C ILE A 9 0.76 2.96 -8.51
N THR A 10 1.97 3.25 -9.01
CA THR A 10 2.72 2.31 -9.87
C THR A 10 3.11 1.04 -9.13
N PHE A 11 3.52 1.12 -7.86
CA PHE A 11 3.99 -0.06 -7.13
C PHE A 11 2.93 -1.16 -7.01
N VAL A 12 1.69 -0.82 -6.63
CA VAL A 12 0.60 -1.82 -6.54
C VAL A 12 0.32 -2.44 -7.91
N ALA A 13 0.42 -1.66 -8.99
CA ALA A 13 0.27 -2.17 -10.34
C ALA A 13 1.37 -3.18 -10.71
N GLU A 14 2.64 -2.92 -10.35
CA GLU A 14 3.74 -3.86 -10.58
C GLU A 14 3.58 -5.16 -9.78
N VAL A 15 3.21 -5.07 -8.50
CA VAL A 15 2.92 -6.27 -7.70
C VAL A 15 1.72 -7.04 -8.27
N SER A 16 0.71 -6.35 -8.77
CA SER A 16 -0.43 -6.97 -9.43
C SER A 16 -0.03 -7.72 -10.71
N LYS A 17 0.93 -7.20 -11.49
CA LYS A 17 1.49 -7.92 -12.64
C LYS A 17 2.22 -9.19 -12.19
N ALA A 18 2.99 -9.13 -11.11
CA ALA A 18 3.67 -10.31 -10.56
C ALA A 18 2.67 -11.40 -10.12
N VAL A 19 1.59 -11.02 -9.43
CA VAL A 19 0.50 -11.95 -9.07
C VAL A 19 -0.11 -12.58 -10.31
N ARG A 20 -0.41 -11.79 -11.35
CA ARG A 20 -0.97 -12.31 -12.62
C ARG A 20 -0.01 -13.23 -13.36
N ALA A 21 1.30 -13.05 -13.20
CA ALA A 21 2.34 -13.93 -13.73
C ALA A 21 2.53 -15.22 -12.90
N GLY A 22 1.72 -15.45 -11.86
CA GLY A 22 1.76 -16.66 -11.05
C GLY A 22 2.76 -16.63 -9.90
N LEU A 23 3.37 -15.48 -9.58
CA LEU A 23 4.22 -15.38 -8.41
C LEU A 23 3.37 -15.49 -7.12
N PRO A 24 3.88 -16.18 -6.08
CA PRO A 24 3.13 -16.43 -4.84
C PRO A 24 3.16 -15.21 -3.91
N VAL A 25 2.68 -14.06 -4.39
CA VAL A 25 2.50 -12.87 -3.55
C VAL A 25 1.22 -13.01 -2.74
N GLU A 26 1.32 -12.80 -1.43
CA GLU A 26 0.19 -12.92 -0.48
C GLU A 26 -0.37 -11.56 -0.03
N GLY A 27 0.39 -10.48 -0.19
CA GLY A 27 0.00 -9.18 0.31
C GLY A 27 0.99 -8.06 0.00
N ILE A 28 0.58 -6.84 0.33
CA ILE A 28 1.40 -5.64 0.25
C ILE A 28 1.39 -4.98 1.63
N CYS A 29 2.58 -4.65 2.16
CA CYS A 29 2.72 -3.84 3.36
C CYS A 29 3.08 -2.41 2.96
N TRP A 30 2.28 -1.44 3.41
CA TRP A 30 2.59 -0.03 3.19
C TRP A 30 3.49 0.49 4.31
N TYR A 31 4.69 0.91 3.95
CA TYR A 31 5.63 1.56 4.84
C TYR A 31 6.09 2.90 4.23
N PRO A 32 6.07 3.99 5.00
CA PRO A 32 5.66 4.07 6.41
C PRO A 32 4.14 4.29 6.56
N ILE A 33 3.56 3.77 7.64
CA ILE A 33 2.17 4.09 8.01
C ILE A 33 2.09 5.40 8.81
N LEU A 34 3.11 5.70 9.61
CA LEU A 34 3.23 6.93 10.39
C LEU A 34 4.30 7.85 9.81
N ASP A 35 4.08 9.16 9.93
CA ASP A 35 5.18 10.11 9.88
C ASP A 35 6.19 9.82 10.98
N TYR A 36 7.46 10.07 10.69
CA TYR A 36 8.57 9.73 11.58
C TYR A 36 9.69 10.78 11.48
N PRO A 37 10.54 10.92 12.50
CA PRO A 37 11.72 11.76 12.40
C PRO A 37 12.78 11.09 11.51
N GLY A 38 13.45 11.88 10.67
CA GLY A 38 14.57 11.43 9.85
C GLY A 38 15.65 10.79 10.73
N TRP A 39 16.21 9.69 10.26
CA TRP A 39 17.19 8.92 11.03
C TRP A 39 18.46 9.72 11.33
N ASP A 40 18.89 10.56 10.39
CA ASP A 40 20.16 11.29 10.47
C ASP A 40 20.05 12.64 11.17
N ASP A 41 18.94 13.36 10.96
CA ASP A 41 18.78 14.77 11.35
C ASP A 41 17.55 15.06 12.22
N ALA A 42 16.79 14.02 12.59
CA ALA A 42 15.52 14.11 13.29
C ALA A 42 14.47 15.01 12.61
N ARG A 43 14.67 15.35 11.33
CA ARG A 43 13.76 16.22 10.59
C ARG A 43 12.41 15.53 10.45
N TYR A 44 11.35 16.29 10.61
CA TYR A 44 10.01 15.77 10.39
C TYR A 44 9.86 15.27 8.93
N CYS A 45 9.54 13.98 8.78
CA CYS A 45 9.26 13.34 7.49
C CYS A 45 7.75 13.05 7.37
N PRO A 46 6.99 13.92 6.66
CA PRO A 46 5.57 13.74 6.37
C PRO A 46 5.35 12.74 5.21
N THR A 47 5.76 11.49 5.44
CA THR A 47 5.77 10.41 4.44
C THR A 47 4.76 9.30 4.73
N GLY A 48 4.14 9.31 5.91
CA GLY A 48 3.16 8.33 6.33
C GLY A 48 1.75 8.65 5.88
N LEU A 49 0.84 7.69 6.07
CA LEU A 49 -0.59 7.92 5.97
C LEU A 49 -1.09 8.77 7.15
N LEU A 50 -0.51 8.58 8.33
CA LEU A 50 -0.92 9.22 9.56
C LEU A 50 0.19 10.13 10.07
N GLY A 51 -0.18 11.37 10.39
CA GLY A 51 0.71 12.34 10.99
C GLY A 51 1.11 12.01 12.43
N TYR A 52 1.86 12.92 13.03
CA TYR A 52 2.09 12.90 14.47
C TYR A 52 0.78 13.01 15.24
N ALA A 53 0.80 12.44 16.44
CA ALA A 53 -0.31 12.57 17.37
C ALA A 53 -0.36 14.01 17.89
N ASP A 54 -1.55 14.58 17.94
CA ASP A 54 -1.81 15.82 18.66
C ASP A 54 -1.76 15.58 20.18
N GLY A 55 -1.98 16.65 20.96
CA GLY A 55 -2.01 16.57 22.41
C GLY A 55 -3.14 15.70 22.99
N GLN A 56 -4.04 15.17 22.15
CA GLN A 56 -5.11 14.24 22.53
C GLN A 56 -4.86 12.82 21.99
N GLY A 57 -3.69 12.56 21.39
CA GLY A 57 -3.36 11.27 20.81
C GLY A 57 -3.96 11.02 19.42
N LYS A 58 -4.66 11.99 18.83
CA LYS A 58 -5.29 11.84 17.51
C LYS A 58 -4.29 12.18 16.40
N ARG A 59 -4.36 11.43 15.30
CA ARG A 59 -3.48 11.62 14.13
C ARG A 59 -4.30 12.09 12.94
N ALA A 60 -3.82 13.13 12.27
CA ALA A 60 -4.39 13.56 11.00
C ALA A 60 -4.02 12.55 9.90
N SER A 61 -4.97 12.15 9.07
CA SER A 61 -4.67 11.35 7.90
C SER A 61 -4.33 12.23 6.69
N PHE A 62 -3.36 11.80 5.89
CA PHE A 62 -3.10 12.43 4.60
C PHE A 62 -4.15 11.95 3.58
N HIS A 63 -5.19 12.76 3.41
CA HIS A 63 -6.40 12.41 2.65
C HIS A 63 -6.13 11.83 1.24
N PRO A 64 -5.25 12.40 0.40
CA PRO A 64 -4.98 11.85 -0.92
C PRO A 64 -4.43 10.42 -0.90
N LEU A 65 -3.50 10.12 0.01
CA LEU A 65 -2.94 8.77 0.17
C LEU A 65 -3.98 7.80 0.75
N GLN A 66 -4.85 8.27 1.65
CA GLN A 66 -5.93 7.46 2.20
C GLN A 66 -6.89 6.97 1.11
N VAL A 67 -7.26 7.84 0.17
CA VAL A 67 -8.13 7.50 -0.96
C VAL A 67 -7.43 6.47 -1.87
N ALA A 68 -6.20 6.76 -2.29
CA ALA A 68 -5.43 5.88 -3.18
C ALA A 68 -5.22 4.48 -2.58
N LEU A 69 -4.87 4.39 -1.28
CA LEU A 69 -4.70 3.11 -0.59
C LEU A 69 -6.01 2.33 -0.50
N ARG A 70 -7.14 3.01 -0.27
CA ARG A 70 -8.45 2.35 -0.19
C ARG A 70 -8.85 1.74 -1.53
N GLU A 71 -8.68 2.48 -2.63
CA GLU A 71 -8.95 2.01 -3.98
C GLU A 71 -8.05 0.82 -4.34
N SER A 72 -6.73 1.01 -4.16
CA SER A 72 -5.73 -0.02 -4.45
C SER A 72 -5.92 -1.30 -3.63
N ALA A 73 -6.28 -1.17 -2.34
CA ALA A 73 -6.53 -2.33 -1.48
C ALA A 73 -7.75 -3.14 -1.94
N GLY A 74 -8.81 -2.48 -2.41
CA GLY A 74 -9.99 -3.15 -2.95
C GLY A 74 -9.68 -3.93 -4.22
N GLU A 75 -8.96 -3.31 -5.16
CA GLU A 75 -8.55 -3.96 -6.41
C GLU A 75 -7.61 -5.14 -6.17
N PHE A 76 -6.62 -4.96 -5.30
CA PHE A 76 -5.64 -6.01 -4.99
C PHE A 76 -6.28 -7.18 -4.23
N ALA A 77 -7.19 -6.92 -3.29
CA ALA A 77 -7.93 -7.97 -2.58
C ALA A 77 -8.77 -8.84 -3.53
N ALA A 78 -9.41 -8.22 -4.52
CA ALA A 78 -10.15 -8.95 -5.56
C ALA A 78 -9.23 -9.84 -6.41
N LEU A 79 -8.04 -9.34 -6.76
CA LEU A 79 -7.03 -10.10 -7.49
C LEU A 79 -6.52 -11.31 -6.69
N ILE A 80 -6.17 -11.12 -5.42
CA ILE A 80 -5.69 -12.21 -4.55
C ILE A 80 -6.76 -13.30 -4.40
N ARG A 81 -8.02 -12.91 -4.17
CA ARG A 81 -9.13 -13.87 -4.10
C ARG A 81 -9.26 -14.70 -5.39
N GLN A 82 -9.20 -14.07 -6.56
CA GLN A 82 -9.26 -14.78 -7.85
C GLN A 82 -8.08 -15.75 -8.03
N LYS A 83 -6.87 -15.35 -7.61
CA LYS A 83 -5.68 -16.20 -7.63
C LYS A 83 -5.84 -17.41 -6.71
N ASP A 84 -6.37 -17.22 -5.51
CA ASP A 84 -6.60 -18.30 -4.55
C ASP A 84 -7.69 -19.27 -5.05
N GLU A 85 -8.78 -18.76 -5.63
CA GLU A 85 -9.83 -19.57 -6.26
C GLU A 85 -9.28 -20.42 -7.42
N LYS A 86 -8.43 -19.85 -8.30
CA LYS A 86 -7.76 -20.60 -9.38
C LYS A 86 -6.81 -21.67 -8.85
N SER A 87 -6.04 -21.35 -7.81
CA SER A 87 -5.12 -22.31 -7.18
C SER A 87 -5.89 -23.49 -6.57
N ALA A 88 -7.03 -23.23 -5.93
CA ALA A 88 -7.90 -24.26 -5.35
C ALA A 88 -8.55 -25.17 -6.41
N LEU A 89 -8.81 -24.65 -7.61
CA LEU A 89 -9.37 -25.41 -8.74
C LEU A 89 -8.33 -26.26 -9.48
N GLY A 90 -7.06 -26.27 -9.04
CA GLY A 90 -5.99 -27.02 -9.70
C GLY A 90 -5.61 -26.46 -11.09
N VAL A 91 -6.07 -25.26 -11.43
CA VAL A 91 -5.76 -24.58 -12.69
C VAL A 91 -4.43 -23.85 -12.54
N ASN A 92 -3.35 -24.58 -12.32
CA ASN A 92 -2.00 -24.09 -12.49
C ASN A 92 -1.51 -24.56 -13.86
N ALA A 93 -1.97 -23.87 -14.91
CA ALA A 93 -1.31 -23.93 -16.20
C ALA A 93 0.01 -23.15 -16.05
N PHE A 94 1.13 -23.88 -16.01
CA PHE A 94 2.40 -23.35 -16.49
C PHE A 94 2.30 -23.02 -17.98
#